data_AF-A0AAW2RA25-F1
#
_entry.id   AF-A0AAW2RA25-F1
#
_cell.length_a   1.000
_cell.length_b   1.000
_cell.length_c   1.000
_cell.angle_alpha   90.00
_cell.angle_beta   90.00
_cell.angle_gamma   90.00
#
_symmetry.space_group_name_H-M   'P 1'
#
loop_
_entity.id
_entity.type
_entity.pdbx_description
1 polymer ?
#
loop_
_entity_poly.entity_id
_entity_poly.type
_entity_poly.pdbx_seq_one_letter_code
_entity_poly.pdbx_strand_id
1 'polypeptide(L)'
;MPDECIEPDSDFHPNLVNTVSYMVGMMLQVATFAVNYMGHPFNQSISQNRPFLYSLLGAVVFFTVITSDLFRDLNDWLKLVPLPRELRNKLMTWAFLTFIICYTWERLLRWAFPGKMPSWKKKQRLAAGSVEKKNG
;
A
#
# COMPACT_ATOMS: atom_id res chain seq x y z
N MET A 1 -23.59 31.57 -5.20
CA MET A 1 -23.10 30.62 -4.19
C MET A 1 -22.20 31.43 -3.28
N PRO A 2 -22.44 31.52 -1.97
CA PRO A 2 -21.49 32.21 -1.11
C PRO A 2 -20.18 31.43 -1.16
N ASP A 3 -19.10 32.11 -1.54
CA ASP A 3 -17.74 31.58 -1.53
C ASP A 3 -17.37 31.26 -0.08
N GLU A 4 -17.29 29.97 0.24
CA GLU A 4 -16.90 29.49 1.55
C GLU A 4 -15.42 29.82 1.74
N CYS A 5 -15.14 30.94 2.41
CA CYS A 5 -13.79 31.37 2.75
C CYS A 5 -13.14 30.34 3.67
N ILE A 6 -12.31 29.46 3.10
CA ILE A 6 -11.48 28.53 3.87
C ILE A 6 -10.38 29.36 4.55
N GLU A 7 -10.58 29.70 5.81
CA GLU A 7 -9.57 30.37 6.63
C GLU A 7 -8.43 29.37 6.94
N PRO A 8 -7.17 29.68 6.54
CA PRO A 8 -6.04 28.77 6.70
C PRO A 8 -5.63 28.51 8.16
N ASP A 9 -6.12 29.30 9.12
CA ASP A 9 -5.89 29.18 10.57
C ASP A 9 -7.12 28.67 11.35
N SER A 10 -8.09 28.04 10.69
CA SER A 10 -9.25 27.47 11.38
C SER A 10 -8.90 26.19 12.16
N ASP A 11 -9.49 26.04 13.35
CA ASP A 11 -9.32 24.86 14.19
C ASP A 11 -9.78 23.58 13.47
N PHE A 12 -9.12 22.45 13.73
CA PHE A 12 -9.49 21.18 13.11
C PHE A 12 -10.89 20.74 13.54
N HIS A 13 -11.83 20.82 12.60
CA HIS A 13 -13.18 20.28 12.75
C HIS A 13 -13.29 18.91 12.07
N PRO A 14 -13.59 17.83 12.82
CA PRO A 14 -13.81 16.52 12.22
C PRO A 14 -15.03 16.56 11.31
N ASN A 15 -14.84 16.20 10.05
CA ASN A 15 -15.90 16.16 9.06
C ASN A 15 -15.81 14.88 8.20
N LEU A 16 -16.86 14.65 7.41
CA LEU A 16 -16.95 13.47 6.55
C LEU A 16 -15.82 13.44 5.51
N VAL A 17 -15.46 14.59 4.93
CA VAL A 17 -14.43 14.71 3.90
C VAL A 17 -13.05 14.34 4.44
N ASN A 18 -12.70 14.77 5.65
CA ASN A 18 -11.45 14.44 6.35
C ASN A 18 -11.36 12.94 6.61
N THR A 19 -12.47 12.34 7.05
CA THR A 19 -12.56 10.89 7.28
C THR A 19 -12.31 10.11 6.00
N VAL A 20 -13.02 10.47 4.93
CA VAL A 20 -12.86 9.84 3.61
C VAL A 20 -11.45 10.03 3.08
N SER A 21 -10.89 11.24 3.18
CA SER A 21 -9.55 11.56 2.71
C SER A 21 -8.48 10.77 3.46
N TYR A 22 -8.64 10.62 4.78
CA TYR A 22 -7.77 9.79 5.60
C TYR A 22 -7.82 8.32 5.18
N MET A 23 -9.01 7.77 4.97
CA MET A 23 -9.17 6.38 4.53
C MET A 23 -8.58 6.14 3.15
N VAL A 24 -8.86 7.03 2.19
CA VAL A 24 -8.28 6.96 0.84
C VAL A 24 -6.76 7.09 0.90
N GLY A 25 -6.23 8.01 1.71
CA GLY A 25 -4.79 8.17 1.93
C GLY A 25 -4.12 6.92 2.49
N MET A 26 -4.73 6.30 3.52
CA MET A 26 -4.22 5.06 4.11
C MET A 26 -4.21 3.92 3.08
N MET A 27 -5.30 3.75 2.34
CA MET A 27 -5.39 2.77 1.26
C MET A 27 -4.34 3.00 0.18
N LEU A 28 -4.13 4.25 -0.25
CA LEU A 28 -3.11 4.61 -1.23
C LEU A 28 -1.71 4.26 -0.73
N GLN A 29 -1.39 4.54 0.53
CA GLN A 29 -0.10 4.17 1.13
C GLN A 29 0.10 2.65 1.09
N VAL A 30 -0.89 1.88 1.57
CA VAL A 30 -0.82 0.42 1.58
C VAL A 30 -0.67 -0.15 0.17
N ALA A 31 -1.49 0.32 -0.78
CA ALA A 31 -1.43 -0.13 -2.17
C ALA A 31 -0.09 0.22 -2.82
N THR A 32 0.44 1.42 -2.56
CA THR A 32 1.75 1.85 -3.08
C THR A 32 2.85 0.95 -2.58
N PHE A 33 2.91 0.66 -1.28
CA PHE A 33 3.92 -0.25 -0.74
C PHE A 33 3.75 -1.67 -1.26
N ALA A 34 2.52 -2.19 -1.34
CA ALA A 34 2.27 -3.54 -1.80
C ALA A 34 2.63 -3.75 -3.28
N VAL A 35 2.19 -2.84 -4.15
CA VAL A 35 2.32 -2.98 -5.61
C VAL A 35 3.74 -2.62 -6.07
N ASN A 36 4.35 -1.58 -5.48
CA ASN A 36 5.70 -1.15 -5.89
C ASN A 36 6.81 -1.96 -5.22
N TYR A 37 6.51 -2.83 -4.25
CA TYR A 37 7.53 -3.67 -3.64
C TYR A 37 8.07 -4.69 -4.65
N MET A 38 9.25 -4.38 -5.17
CA MET A 38 9.95 -5.25 -6.10
C MET A 38 10.79 -6.26 -5.32
N GLY A 39 10.45 -7.54 -5.45
CA GLY A 39 11.25 -8.64 -4.89
C GLY A 39 12.55 -8.89 -5.67
N HIS A 40 12.94 -10.16 -5.76
CA HIS A 40 14.19 -10.55 -6.42
C HIS A 40 14.30 -9.97 -7.84
N PRO A 41 15.50 -9.50 -8.26
CA PRO A 41 16.81 -9.64 -7.63
C PRO A 41 17.24 -8.50 -6.68
N PHE A 42 16.42 -7.45 -6.49
CA PHE A 42 16.82 -6.24 -5.77
C PHE A 42 16.36 -6.22 -4.30
N ASN A 43 15.32 -6.98 -3.97
CA ASN A 43 14.86 -7.17 -2.61
C ASN A 43 14.48 -8.64 -2.37
N GLN A 44 14.32 -9.01 -1.10
CA GLN A 44 13.68 -10.27 -0.74
C GLN A 44 12.23 -10.27 -1.24
N SER A 45 11.68 -11.44 -1.55
CA SER A 45 10.25 -11.50 -1.85
C SER A 45 9.43 -11.16 -0.59
N ILE A 46 8.21 -10.65 -0.77
CA ILE A 46 7.29 -10.31 0.34
C ILE A 46 7.14 -11.50 1.30
N SER A 47 7.04 -12.73 0.77
CA SER A 47 6.90 -13.95 1.57
C SER A 47 8.16 -14.32 2.37
N GLN A 48 9.34 -13.89 1.93
CA GLN A 48 10.60 -14.11 2.64
C GLN A 48 10.82 -13.04 3.72
N ASN A 49 10.37 -11.80 3.48
CA ASN A 49 10.47 -10.73 4.45
C ASN A 49 9.26 -10.71 5.41
N ARG A 50 9.29 -11.62 6.41
CA ARG A 50 8.21 -11.80 7.40
C ARG A 50 7.76 -10.48 8.08
N PRO A 51 8.67 -9.60 8.55
CA PRO A 51 8.27 -8.32 9.14
C PRO A 51 7.43 -7.46 8.18
N PHE A 52 7.85 -7.34 6.92
CA PHE A 52 7.12 -6.54 5.93
C PHE A 52 5.76 -7.14 5.59
N LEU A 53 5.66 -8.48 5.49
CA LEU A 53 4.39 -9.16 5.31
C LEU A 53 3.42 -8.89 6.47
N TYR A 54 3.90 -8.97 7.72
CA TYR A 54 3.07 -8.68 8.88
C TYR A 54 2.65 -7.21 8.95
N SER A 55 3.54 -6.27 8.62
CA SER A 55 3.18 -4.85 8.56
C SER A 55 2.11 -4.58 7.50
N LEU A 56 2.23 -5.21 6.33
CA LEU A 56 1.26 -5.04 5.24
C LEU A 56 -0.10 -5.64 5.61
N LEU A 57 -0.12 -6.85 6.16
CA LEU A 57 -1.35 -7.49 6.66
C LEU A 57 -1.98 -6.68 7.79
N GLY A 58 -1.18 -6.20 8.74
CA GLY A 58 -1.63 -5.35 9.84
C GLY A 58 -2.27 -4.06 9.32
N ALA A 59 -1.66 -3.41 8.32
CA ALA A 59 -2.22 -2.21 7.72
C ALA A 59 -3.55 -2.47 6.99
N VAL A 60 -3.69 -3.58 6.27
CA VAL A 60 -4.96 -3.98 5.62
C VAL A 60 -6.05 -4.28 6.66
N VAL A 61 -5.70 -5.00 7.72
CA VAL A 61 -6.63 -5.30 8.82
C VAL A 61 -7.05 -4.00 9.50
N PHE A 62 -6.10 -3.13 9.84
CA PHE A 62 -6.36 -1.83 10.46
C PHE A 62 -7.28 -0.96 9.60
N PHE A 63 -6.99 -0.85 8.30
CA PHE A 63 -7.84 -0.14 7.34
C PHE A 63 -9.26 -0.71 7.31
N THR A 64 -9.40 -2.04 7.27
CA THR A 64 -10.69 -2.73 7.22
C THR A 64 -11.48 -2.50 8.51
N VAL A 65 -10.80 -2.51 9.66
CA VAL A 65 -11.38 -2.30 10.98
C VAL A 65 -11.90 -0.87 11.15
N ILE A 66 -11.08 0.13 10.82
CA ILE A 66 -11.45 1.55 10.90
C ILE A 66 -12.59 1.88 9.94
N THR A 67 -12.47 1.44 8.69
CA THR A 67 -13.52 1.63 7.68
C THR A 67 -14.78 0.85 8.06
N SER A 68 -14.67 -0.22 8.85
CA SER A 68 -15.82 -1.00 9.31
C SER A 68 -16.59 -0.41 10.47
N ASP A 69 -16.07 0.64 11.09
CA ASP A 69 -16.62 1.21 12.33
C ASP A 69 -16.79 0.16 13.45
N LEU A 70 -15.91 -0.85 13.46
CA LEU A 70 -15.99 -1.96 14.42
C LEU A 70 -15.53 -1.54 15.83
N PHE A 71 -14.57 -0.62 15.90
CA PHE A 71 -14.10 -0.01 17.15
C PHE A 71 -14.36 1.49 17.11
N ARG A 72 -15.54 1.88 17.61
CA ARG A 72 -15.96 3.27 17.62
C ARG A 72 -15.07 4.15 18.51
N ASP A 73 -14.59 3.63 19.64
CA ASP A 73 -13.66 4.35 20.52
C ASP A 73 -12.33 4.70 19.80
N LEU A 74 -11.84 3.81 18.93
CA LEU A 74 -10.65 4.07 18.11
C LEU A 74 -10.93 5.13 17.05
N ASN A 75 -12.09 5.04 16.39
CA ASN A 75 -12.50 6.02 15.39
C ASN A 75 -12.72 7.41 16.00
N ASP A 76 -13.33 7.49 17.18
CA ASP A 76 -13.51 8.73 17.94
C ASP A 76 -12.16 9.33 18.38
N TRP A 77 -11.21 8.49 18.81
CA TRP A 77 -9.84 8.92 19.11
C TRP A 77 -9.11 9.48 17.88
N LEU A 78 -9.32 8.87 16.71
CA LEU A 78 -8.82 9.36 15.41
C LEU A 78 -9.62 10.54 14.85
N LYS A 79 -10.65 11.01 15.57
CA LYS A 79 -11.58 12.07 15.14
C LYS A 79 -12.25 11.77 13.79
N LEU A 80 -12.58 10.50 13.55
CA LEU A 80 -13.25 10.03 12.35
C LEU A 80 -14.77 10.09 12.53
N VAL A 81 -15.45 10.71 11.58
CA VAL A 81 -16.92 10.83 11.57
C VAL A 81 -17.52 9.53 11.02
N PRO A 82 -18.59 8.98 11.62
CA PRO A 82 -19.22 7.77 11.12
C PRO A 82 -19.68 7.94 9.67
N LEU A 83 -19.27 7.01 8.82
CA LEU A 83 -19.63 7.00 7.41
C LEU A 83 -21.05 6.45 7.22
N PRO A 84 -21.86 7.04 6.32
CA PRO A 84 -23.10 6.41 5.91
C PRO A 84 -22.79 5.05 5.24
N ARG A 85 -23.60 4.04 5.54
CA ARG A 85 -23.35 2.64 5.13
C ARG A 85 -23.08 2.49 3.63
N GLU A 86 -23.82 3.23 2.81
CA GLU A 86 -23.64 3.28 1.36
C GLU A 86 -22.25 3.77 0.95
N LEU A 87 -21.77 4.87 1.56
CA LEU A 87 -20.47 5.45 1.25
C LEU A 87 -19.34 4.53 1.72
N ARG A 88 -19.48 3.95 2.92
CA ARG A 88 -18.55 2.97 3.46
C ARG A 88 -18.37 1.77 2.53
N ASN A 89 -19.47 1.17 2.08
CA ASN A 89 -19.43 0.02 1.18
C ASN A 89 -18.81 0.39 -0.17
N LYS A 90 -19.14 1.57 -0.70
CA LYS A 90 -18.51 2.11 -1.91
C LYS A 90 -17.01 2.29 -1.71
N LEU A 91 -16.56 2.88 -0.61
CA LEU A 91 -15.13 3.08 -0.33
C LEU A 91 -14.37 1.75 -0.25
N MET A 92 -14.89 0.75 0.47
CA MET A 92 -14.31 -0.59 0.50
C MET A 92 -14.21 -1.22 -0.89
N THR A 93 -15.27 -1.10 -1.69
CA THR A 93 -15.31 -1.66 -3.05
C THR A 93 -14.30 -0.96 -3.96
N TRP A 94 -14.30 0.38 -3.96
CA TRP A 94 -13.34 1.18 -4.73
C TRP A 94 -11.90 0.93 -4.29
N ALA A 95 -11.67 0.71 -3.00
CA ALA A 95 -10.36 0.39 -2.47
C ALA A 95 -9.81 -0.91 -3.02
N PHE A 96 -10.64 -1.95 -2.97
CA PHE A 96 -10.31 -3.26 -3.51
C PHE A 96 -10.09 -3.20 -5.03
N LEU A 97 -10.97 -2.51 -5.77
CA LEU A 97 -10.83 -2.32 -7.21
C LEU A 97 -9.56 -1.57 -7.57
N THR A 98 -9.24 -0.48 -6.88
CA THR A 98 -8.03 0.31 -7.10
C THR A 98 -6.79 -0.55 -6.90
N PHE A 99 -6.76 -1.34 -5.82
CA PHE A 99 -5.66 -2.26 -5.56
C PHE A 99 -5.48 -3.27 -6.69
N ILE A 100 -6.56 -3.91 -7.15
CA ILE A 100 -6.51 -4.89 -8.25
C ILE A 100 -6.06 -4.24 -9.55
N ILE A 101 -6.59 -3.05 -9.88
CA ILE A 101 -6.24 -2.32 -11.09
C ILE A 101 -4.76 -1.98 -11.08
N CYS A 102 -4.26 -1.37 -10.00
CA CYS A 102 -2.84 -1.04 -9.87
C CYS A 102 -1.95 -2.29 -9.92
N TYR A 103 -2.32 -3.36 -9.23
CA TYR A 103 -1.57 -4.62 -9.25
C TYR A 103 -1.52 -5.25 -10.65
N THR A 104 -2.66 -5.29 -11.33
CA THR A 104 -2.76 -5.85 -12.68
C THR A 104 -1.98 -5.00 -13.67
N TRP A 105 -2.12 -3.69 -13.59
CA TRP A 105 -1.41 -2.74 -14.43
C TRP A 105 0.11 -2.88 -14.28
N GLU A 106 0.60 -2.93 -13.04
CA GLU A 106 2.01 -3.14 -12.75
C GLU A 106 2.52 -4.47 -13.30
N ARG A 107 1.72 -5.54 -13.16
CA ARG A 107 2.06 -6.86 -13.71
C ARG A 107 2.14 -6.85 -15.24
N LEU A 108 1.19 -6.18 -15.90
CA LEU A 108 1.15 -6.01 -17.34
C LEU A 108 2.33 -5.18 -17.85
N LEU A 109 2.67 -4.08 -17.18
CA LEU A 109 3.83 -3.25 -17.55
C LEU A 109 5.15 -4.02 -17.40
N ARG A 110 5.33 -4.76 -16.31
CA ARG A 110 6.51 -5.61 -16.10
C ARG A 110 6.64 -6.72 -17.14
N TRP A 111 5.50 -7.21 -17.65
CA TRP A 111 5.45 -8.21 -18.69
C TRP A 111 5.72 -7.63 -20.09
N ALA A 112 5.12 -6.48 -20.41
CA ALA A 112 5.28 -5.81 -21.70
C ALA A 112 6.67 -5.17 -21.86
N PHE A 113 7.24 -4.66 -20.77
CA PHE A 113 8.55 -4.02 -20.74
C PHE A 113 9.46 -4.70 -19.71
N PRO A 114 9.95 -5.92 -20.00
CA PRO A 114 10.97 -6.55 -19.16
C PRO A 114 12.28 -5.76 -19.35
N GLY A 115 12.51 -4.77 -18.49
CA GLY A 115 13.74 -3.99 -18.48
C GLY A 115 14.95 -4.94 -18.48
N LYS A 116 16.02 -4.56 -19.17
CA LYS A 116 17.28 -5.34 -19.21
C LYS A 116 17.88 -5.41 -17.81
N MET A 117 17.43 -6.36 -17.01
CA MET A 117 17.97 -6.61 -15.67
C MET A 117 19.43 -7.04 -15.84
N PRO A 118 20.41 -6.38 -15.20
CA PRO A 118 21.80 -6.77 -15.33
C PRO A 118 21.91 -8.24 -14.89
N SER A 119 22.54 -9.07 -15.72
CA SER A 119 22.70 -10.51 -15.47
C SER A 119 23.67 -10.77 -14.31
N TRP A 120 23.31 -10.37 -13.10
CA TRP A 120 24.03 -10.66 -11.86
C TRP A 120 24.17 -12.17 -11.63
N LYS A 121 23.26 -12.99 -12.20
CA LYS A 121 23.40 -14.46 -12.27
C LYS A 121 24.69 -14.90 -12.97
N LYS A 122 25.16 -14.22 -14.03
CA LYS A 122 26.45 -14.53 -14.66
C LYS A 122 27.61 -14.16 -13.72
N LYS A 123 27.56 -12.99 -13.08
CA LYS A 123 28.61 -12.56 -12.12
C LYS A 123 28.69 -13.46 -10.87
N GLN A 124 27.55 -13.88 -10.30
CA GLN A 124 27.51 -14.82 -9.17
C GLN A 124 28.00 -16.21 -9.55
N ARG A 125 27.61 -16.75 -10.72
CA ARG A 125 28.14 -18.03 -11.21
C ARG A 125 29.65 -17.98 -11.45
N LEU A 126 30.14 -16.87 -12.01
CA LEU A 126 31.57 -16.65 -12.22
C LEU A 126 32.32 -16.53 -10.87
N ALA A 127 31.79 -15.78 -9.90
CA ALA A 127 32.38 -15.66 -8.57
C ALA A 127 32.41 -17.01 -7.83
N ALA A 128 31.31 -17.79 -7.87
CA ALA A 128 31.25 -19.12 -7.28
C ALA A 128 32.26 -20.09 -7.93
N GLY A 129 32.36 -20.10 -9.27
CA GLY A 129 33.36 -20.91 -9.98
C GLY A 129 34.81 -20.46 -9.76
N SER A 130 35.02 -19.18 -9.44
CA SER A 130 36.36 -18.64 -9.09
C SER A 130 36.80 -19.06 -7.68
N VAL A 131 35.85 -19.19 -6.75
CA VAL A 131 36.12 -19.67 -5.38
C VAL A 131 36.39 -21.16 -5.36
N GLU A 132 35.64 -21.96 -6.14
CA GLU A 132 35.86 -23.41 -6.26
C GLU A 132 37.24 -23.74 -6.85
N LYS A 133 37.69 -22.99 -7.87
CA LYS A 133 39.04 -23.12 -8.45
C LYS A 133 40.19 -22.70 -7.52
N LYS A 134 39.91 -21.95 -6.45
CA LYS A 134 40.93 -21.49 -5.50
C LYS A 134 41.12 -22.44 -4.32
N ASN A 135 40.17 -23.37 -4.13
CA ASN A 135 40.11 -24.30 -3.01
C ASN A 135 40.34 -25.78 -3.41
N GLY A 136 40.65 -26.05 -4.69
CA GLY A 136 41.09 -27.36 -5.19
C GLY A 136 42.44 -27.23 -5.88
#